data_AF-A0A1H9MET8-F1
#
_entry.id   AF-A0A1H9MET8-F1
#
_cell.length_a   1.000
_cell.length_b   1.000
_cell.length_c   1.000
_cell.angle_alpha   90.00
_cell.angle_beta   90.00
_cell.angle_gamma   90.00
#
_symmetry.space_group_name_H-M   'P 1'
#
loop_
_entity.id
_entity.type
_entity.pdbx_description
1 polymer ?
#
loop_
_entity_poly.entity_id
_entity_poly.type
_entity_poly.pdbx_seq_one_letter_code
_entity_poly.pdbx_strand_id
1 'polypeptide(L)'
;MSTALVVIDVQNDFCTGPAVAAKFDGDTTAVESAAAGAARAVDAARAHDVEVVFVRFEGDAAYQGPSWRQRDAASGKRPKCVTGSWGAEFHNLTPAPGERVFTKRACFDAFLNPEFAASIDAFDQLVFAGLYTDVCVDSTARTAFQKGLHITVLADCTTALRLPNDTILGFMAALYGARITTLAEEEELWRASSTVSA
;
A
#
# COMPACT_ATOMS: atom_id res chain seq x y z
N MET A 1 -1.81 -7.02 21.07
CA MET A 1 -2.49 -6.24 20.03
C MET A 1 -2.17 -6.91 18.71
N SER A 2 -3.18 -7.35 17.99
CA SER A 2 -3.02 -8.09 16.73
C SER A 2 -2.66 -7.12 15.61
N THR A 3 -1.59 -7.43 14.87
CA THR A 3 -1.01 -6.54 13.86
C THR A 3 -0.92 -7.24 12.52
N ALA A 4 -1.25 -6.53 11.45
CA ALA A 4 -0.96 -6.94 10.07
C ALA A 4 -0.11 -5.89 9.35
N LEU A 5 0.82 -6.37 8.52
CA LEU A 5 1.45 -5.55 7.49
C LEU A 5 0.55 -5.57 6.24
N VAL A 6 0.10 -4.40 5.80
CA VAL A 6 -0.70 -4.23 4.58
C VAL A 6 0.18 -3.64 3.48
N VAL A 7 0.42 -4.42 2.42
CA VAL A 7 1.27 -4.04 1.28
C VAL A 7 0.38 -3.63 0.11
N ILE A 8 0.34 -2.33 -0.16
CA ILE A 8 -0.58 -1.73 -1.13
C ILE A 8 0.08 -1.54 -2.49
N ASP A 9 -0.48 -2.16 -3.53
CA ASP A 9 -0.26 -1.82 -4.94
C ASP A 9 1.22 -1.70 -5.36
N VAL A 10 2.12 -2.55 -4.81
CA VAL A 10 3.52 -2.64 -5.27
C VAL A 10 3.55 -3.42 -6.58
N GLN A 11 3.01 -2.83 -7.66
CA GLN A 11 2.84 -3.44 -8.97
C GLN A 11 3.68 -2.72 -10.03
N ASN A 12 4.06 -3.45 -11.09
CA ASN A 12 4.99 -2.95 -12.11
C ASN A 12 4.58 -1.59 -12.73
N ASP A 13 3.29 -1.39 -13.04
CA ASP A 13 2.79 -0.12 -13.61
C ASP A 13 2.86 1.10 -12.66
N PHE A 14 3.09 0.84 -11.37
CA PHE A 14 3.30 1.87 -10.35
C PHE A 14 4.77 2.01 -9.96
N CYS A 15 5.57 0.96 -10.09
CA CYS A 15 6.97 0.99 -9.67
C CYS A 15 7.94 1.42 -10.76
N THR A 16 7.65 1.14 -12.03
CA THR A 16 8.65 1.31 -13.10
C THR A 16 8.04 1.67 -14.45
N GLY A 17 8.92 1.94 -15.42
CA GLY A 17 8.59 2.22 -16.80
C GLY A 17 8.34 3.70 -17.12
N PRO A 18 8.15 4.03 -18.41
CA PRO A 18 8.12 5.42 -18.89
C PRO A 18 7.01 6.25 -18.26
N ALA A 19 5.86 5.63 -17.97
CA ALA A 19 4.72 6.30 -17.35
C ALA A 19 4.97 6.65 -15.88
N VAL A 20 5.86 5.94 -15.19
CA VAL A 20 6.30 6.30 -13.83
C VAL A 20 7.36 7.40 -13.94
N ALA A 21 8.41 7.20 -14.74
CA ALA A 21 9.46 8.20 -14.96
C ALA A 21 8.90 9.59 -15.32
N ALA A 22 7.91 9.66 -16.21
CA ALA A 22 7.26 10.92 -16.59
C ALA A 22 6.52 11.64 -15.44
N LYS A 23 6.15 10.95 -14.36
CA LYS A 23 5.51 11.56 -13.18
C LYS A 23 6.51 12.03 -12.13
N PHE A 24 7.77 11.59 -12.24
CA PHE A 24 8.85 11.89 -11.31
C PHE A 24 10.00 12.60 -12.03
N ASP A 25 9.70 13.34 -13.11
CA ASP A 25 10.67 14.12 -13.89
C ASP A 25 11.93 13.34 -14.32
N GLY A 26 11.77 12.03 -14.54
CA GLY A 26 12.84 11.10 -14.92
C GLY A 26 13.59 10.45 -13.75
N ASP A 27 13.43 10.93 -12.52
CA ASP A 27 14.07 10.38 -11.32
C ASP A 27 13.12 9.45 -10.54
N THR A 28 13.23 8.15 -10.79
CA THR A 28 12.41 7.12 -10.13
C THR A 28 12.99 6.62 -8.81
N THR A 29 14.08 7.21 -8.30
CA THR A 29 14.79 6.73 -7.10
C THR A 29 13.88 6.58 -5.89
N ALA A 30 12.95 7.52 -5.68
CA ALA A 30 12.01 7.46 -4.56
C ALA A 30 11.03 6.29 -4.67
N VAL A 31 10.57 5.98 -5.89
CA VAL A 31 9.65 4.86 -6.14
C VAL A 31 10.37 3.53 -5.98
N GLU A 32 11.57 3.42 -6.54
CA GLU A 32 12.42 2.23 -6.42
C GLU A 32 12.78 1.95 -4.96
N SER A 33 13.16 2.99 -4.21
CA SER A 33 13.48 2.88 -2.78
C SER A 33 12.26 2.46 -1.97
N ALA A 34 11.09 3.04 -2.22
CA ALA A 34 9.85 2.67 -1.54
C ALA A 34 9.43 1.22 -1.84
N ALA A 35 9.52 0.77 -3.10
CA ALA A 35 9.21 -0.60 -3.48
C ALA A 35 10.20 -1.62 -2.85
N ALA A 36 11.49 -1.29 -2.84
CA ALA A 36 12.50 -2.10 -2.15
C ALA A 36 12.30 -2.12 -0.62
N GLY A 37 11.90 -0.98 -0.03
CA GLY A 37 11.51 -0.89 1.37
C GLY A 37 10.33 -1.78 1.70
N ALA A 38 9.27 -1.75 0.88
CA ALA A 38 8.11 -2.62 1.04
C ALA A 38 8.47 -4.11 0.96
N ALA A 39 9.38 -4.51 0.07
CA ALA A 39 9.88 -5.89 0.01
C ALA A 39 10.63 -6.28 1.29
N ARG A 40 11.50 -5.41 1.82
CA ARG A 40 12.16 -5.63 3.12
C ARG A 40 11.15 -5.73 4.27
N ALA A 41 10.11 -4.91 4.26
CA ALA A 41 9.07 -4.94 5.29
C ALA A 41 8.30 -6.27 5.29
N VAL A 42 8.04 -6.84 4.10
CA VAL A 42 7.45 -8.18 3.96
C VAL A 42 8.34 -9.24 4.60
N ASP A 43 9.64 -9.25 4.28
CA ASP A 43 10.57 -10.22 4.83
C ASP A 43 10.69 -10.10 6.35
N ALA A 44 10.70 -8.87 6.86
CA ALA A 44 10.72 -8.57 8.29
C ALA A 44 9.45 -9.04 9.00
N ALA A 45 8.28 -8.76 8.45
CA ALA A 45 7.00 -9.19 9.01
C ALA A 45 6.94 -10.72 9.11
N ARG A 46 7.35 -11.42 8.05
CA ARG A 46 7.45 -12.90 8.04
C ARG A 46 8.41 -13.41 9.11
N ALA A 47 9.56 -12.77 9.30
CA ALA A 47 10.55 -13.17 10.31
C ALA A 47 10.06 -12.97 11.76
N HIS A 48 8.98 -12.20 11.96
CA HIS A 48 8.40 -11.90 13.26
C HIS A 48 6.97 -12.45 13.43
N ASP A 49 6.56 -13.38 12.56
CA ASP A 49 5.21 -13.97 12.54
C ASP A 49 4.08 -12.92 12.47
N VAL A 50 4.38 -11.75 11.90
CA VAL A 50 3.38 -10.72 11.60
C VAL A 50 2.71 -11.06 10.27
N GLU A 51 1.40 -11.10 10.27
CA GLU A 51 0.65 -11.46 9.08
C GLU A 51 0.83 -10.40 7.97
N VAL A 52 1.16 -10.86 6.76
CA VAL A 52 1.29 -10.02 5.57
C VAL A 52 0.02 -10.15 4.71
N VAL A 53 -0.63 -9.01 4.48
CA VAL A 53 -1.80 -8.87 3.63
C VAL A 53 -1.45 -8.04 2.40
N PHE A 54 -1.54 -8.64 1.23
CA PHE A 54 -1.28 -7.93 -0.03
C PHE A 54 -2.57 -7.37 -0.61
N VAL A 55 -2.47 -6.15 -1.16
CA VAL A 55 -3.52 -5.53 -1.94
C VAL A 55 -3.02 -5.35 -3.37
N ARG A 56 -3.83 -5.76 -4.33
CA ARG A 56 -3.60 -5.61 -5.77
C ARG A 56 -4.66 -4.70 -6.37
N PHE A 57 -4.25 -3.75 -7.20
CA PHE A 57 -5.16 -2.97 -8.01
C PHE A 57 -5.29 -3.56 -9.42
N GLU A 58 -6.52 -3.63 -9.91
CA GLU A 58 -6.84 -3.89 -11.32
C GLU A 58 -7.63 -2.72 -11.90
N GLY A 59 -7.09 -2.08 -12.93
CA GLY A 59 -7.64 -0.83 -13.48
C GLY A 59 -8.42 -0.98 -14.78
N ASP A 60 -8.80 -2.21 -15.16
CA ASP A 60 -9.53 -2.51 -16.39
C ASP A 60 -10.72 -1.58 -16.61
N ALA A 61 -10.91 -1.13 -17.85
CA ALA A 61 -12.00 -0.22 -18.20
C ALA A 61 -13.39 -0.78 -17.84
N ALA A 62 -13.55 -2.11 -17.81
CA ALA A 62 -14.78 -2.79 -17.43
C ALA A 62 -15.16 -2.57 -15.95
N TYR A 63 -14.19 -2.31 -15.07
CA TYR A 63 -14.42 -2.06 -13.65
C TYR A 63 -14.61 -0.58 -13.32
N GLN A 64 -14.19 0.32 -14.20
CA GLN A 64 -14.19 1.75 -13.94
C GLN A 64 -15.62 2.32 -13.92
N GLY A 65 -15.98 3.05 -12.86
CA GLY A 65 -17.25 3.78 -12.81
C GLY A 65 -17.30 4.99 -13.77
N PRO A 66 -18.49 5.62 -13.95
CA PRO A 66 -18.66 6.73 -14.89
C PRO A 66 -17.72 7.93 -14.66
N SER A 67 -17.52 8.33 -13.40
CA SER A 67 -16.64 9.46 -13.04
C SER A 67 -15.17 9.17 -13.35
N TRP A 68 -14.73 7.92 -13.14
CA TRP A 68 -13.38 7.48 -13.45
C TRP A 68 -13.13 7.52 -14.95
N ARG A 69 -14.04 6.96 -15.76
CA ARG A 69 -13.94 6.97 -17.22
C ARG A 69 -13.93 8.40 -17.78
N GLN A 70 -14.78 9.28 -17.24
CA GLN A 70 -14.81 10.69 -17.63
C GLN A 70 -13.47 11.39 -17.35
N ARG A 71 -12.92 11.23 -16.13
CA ARG A 71 -11.63 11.81 -15.74
C ARG A 71 -10.50 11.31 -16.63
N ASP A 72 -10.47 10.00 -16.89
CA ASP A 72 -9.40 9.38 -17.66
C ASP A 72 -9.46 9.80 -19.13
N ALA A 73 -10.65 9.87 -19.73
CA ALA A 73 -10.85 10.43 -21.07
C ALA A 73 -10.39 11.89 -21.16
N ALA A 74 -10.77 12.73 -20.19
CA ALA A 74 -10.38 14.14 -20.16
C ALA A 74 -8.86 14.35 -19.99
N SER A 75 -8.17 13.39 -19.35
CA SER A 75 -6.73 13.46 -19.08
C SER A 75 -5.89 12.61 -20.03
N GLY A 76 -6.49 11.97 -21.05
CA GLY A 76 -5.81 11.02 -21.94
C GLY A 76 -5.18 9.82 -21.22
N LYS A 77 -5.69 9.45 -20.04
CA LYS A 77 -5.14 8.35 -19.24
C LYS A 77 -5.57 7.01 -19.81
N ARG A 78 -4.64 6.06 -19.81
CA ARG A 78 -4.92 4.65 -20.12
C ARG A 78 -5.11 3.85 -18.83
N PRO A 79 -5.89 2.75 -18.87
CA PRO A 79 -5.93 1.77 -17.79
C PRO A 79 -4.53 1.33 -17.37
N LYS A 80 -4.36 1.10 -16.07
CA LYS A 80 -3.13 0.58 -15.46
C LYS A 80 -3.43 -0.74 -14.77
N CYS A 81 -2.42 -1.58 -14.60
CA CYS A 81 -2.56 -2.88 -13.96
C CYS A 81 -3.73 -3.66 -14.57
N VAL A 82 -3.79 -3.73 -15.90
CA VAL A 82 -4.84 -4.48 -16.61
C VAL A 82 -4.73 -5.95 -16.24
N THR A 83 -5.84 -6.63 -15.93
CA THR A 83 -5.84 -8.05 -15.53
C THR A 83 -5.01 -8.90 -16.50
N GLY A 84 -4.09 -9.69 -15.93
CA GLY A 84 -3.21 -10.60 -16.69
C GLY A 84 -2.07 -9.93 -17.45
N SER A 85 -1.92 -8.61 -17.36
CA SER A 85 -0.75 -7.91 -17.91
C SER A 85 0.43 -7.95 -16.95
N TRP A 86 1.65 -7.83 -17.49
CA TRP A 86 2.86 -7.64 -16.69
C TRP A 86 2.75 -6.44 -15.74
N GLY A 87 2.10 -5.36 -16.17
CA GLY A 87 1.85 -4.18 -15.36
C GLY A 87 1.06 -4.46 -14.07
N ALA A 88 0.22 -5.50 -14.07
CA ALA A 88 -0.59 -5.93 -12.92
C ALA A 88 0.14 -6.88 -11.96
N GLU A 89 1.29 -7.42 -12.36
CA GLU A 89 2.10 -8.27 -11.48
C GLU A 89 2.78 -7.45 -10.38
N PHE A 90 3.06 -8.10 -9.25
CA PHE A 90 3.81 -7.48 -8.15
C PHE A 90 5.25 -7.20 -8.59
N HIS A 91 5.80 -6.07 -8.14
CA HIS A 91 7.13 -5.60 -8.48
C HIS A 91 8.13 -5.99 -7.39
N ASN A 92 9.11 -6.83 -7.72
CA ASN A 92 10.22 -7.23 -6.84
C ASN A 92 9.80 -7.83 -5.48
N LEU A 93 8.55 -8.26 -5.35
CA LEU A 93 8.07 -9.06 -4.21
C LEU A 93 7.04 -10.07 -4.70
N THR A 94 6.89 -11.18 -3.98
CA THR A 94 5.95 -12.25 -4.31
C THR A 94 5.26 -12.73 -3.04
N PRO A 95 3.91 -12.75 -3.00
CA PRO A 95 3.16 -13.40 -1.93
C PRO A 95 3.53 -14.88 -1.83
N ALA A 96 3.84 -15.35 -0.63
CA ALA A 96 4.11 -16.74 -0.33
C ALA A 96 2.82 -17.56 -0.30
N PRO A 97 2.89 -18.89 -0.46
CA PRO A 97 1.73 -19.75 -0.29
C PRO A 97 1.06 -19.53 1.08
N GLY A 98 -0.25 -19.25 1.06
CA GLY A 98 -1.04 -19.00 2.27
C GLY A 98 -1.19 -17.52 2.64
N GLU A 99 -0.36 -16.62 2.12
CA GLU A 99 -0.54 -15.19 2.32
C GLU A 99 -1.72 -14.65 1.51
N ARG A 100 -2.49 -13.75 2.12
CA ARG A 100 -3.72 -13.24 1.51
C ARG A 100 -3.39 -12.17 0.47
N VAL A 101 -4.03 -12.28 -0.70
CA VAL A 101 -3.97 -11.26 -1.75
C VAL A 101 -5.39 -10.82 -2.09
N PHE A 102 -5.70 -9.55 -1.85
CA PHE A 102 -7.00 -8.97 -2.17
C PHE A 102 -6.91 -8.06 -3.39
N THR A 103 -7.71 -8.35 -4.41
CA THR A 103 -7.75 -7.54 -5.62
C THR A 103 -8.88 -6.52 -5.56
N LYS A 104 -8.52 -5.23 -5.51
CA LYS A 104 -9.46 -4.11 -5.61
C LYS A 104 -9.57 -3.64 -7.07
N ARG A 105 -10.79 -3.39 -7.53
CA ARG A 105 -11.10 -3.16 -8.95
C ARG A 105 -11.50 -1.71 -9.18
N ALA A 106 -10.63 -0.97 -9.88
CA ALA A 106 -10.82 0.45 -10.22
C ALA A 106 -11.21 1.35 -9.03
N CYS A 107 -10.63 1.10 -7.85
CA CYS A 107 -10.79 1.93 -6.67
C CYS A 107 -9.46 2.10 -5.90
N PHE A 108 -9.35 3.18 -5.13
CA PHE A 108 -8.13 3.48 -4.35
C PHE A 108 -8.14 2.78 -3.00
N ASP A 109 -9.26 2.88 -2.28
CA ASP A 109 -9.47 2.27 -0.98
C ASP A 109 -9.65 0.75 -1.09
N ALA A 110 -8.83 -0.02 -0.36
CA ALA A 110 -8.92 -1.48 -0.30
C ALA A 110 -10.18 -1.98 0.42
N PHE A 111 -10.79 -1.19 1.31
CA PHE A 111 -12.03 -1.57 1.99
C PHE A 111 -13.25 -1.64 1.06
N LEU A 112 -13.14 -1.15 -0.18
CA LEU A 112 -14.15 -1.38 -1.21
C LEU A 112 -14.11 -2.80 -1.79
N ASN A 113 -13.12 -3.61 -1.44
CA ASN A 113 -13.16 -5.06 -1.58
C ASN A 113 -13.79 -5.66 -0.29
N PRO A 114 -14.95 -6.35 -0.37
CA PRO A 114 -15.63 -6.88 0.81
C PRO A 114 -14.84 -7.94 1.58
N GLU A 115 -14.04 -8.76 0.87
CA GLU A 115 -13.24 -9.81 1.49
C GLU A 115 -12.06 -9.21 2.28
N PHE A 116 -11.43 -8.18 1.73
CA PHE A 116 -10.43 -7.38 2.46
C PHE A 116 -11.06 -6.79 3.72
N ALA A 117 -12.19 -6.09 3.57
CA ALA A 117 -12.86 -5.42 4.69
C ALA A 117 -13.20 -6.41 5.83
N ALA A 118 -13.73 -7.59 5.51
CA ALA A 118 -14.04 -8.62 6.50
C ALA A 118 -12.77 -9.24 7.12
N SER A 119 -11.70 -9.44 6.35
CA SER A 119 -10.46 -10.03 6.87
C SER A 119 -9.72 -9.11 7.84
N ILE A 120 -9.83 -7.79 7.63
CA ILE A 120 -9.11 -6.79 8.40
C ILE A 120 -9.74 -6.55 9.78
N ASP A 121 -11.01 -6.89 9.97
CA ASP A 121 -11.69 -6.80 11.28
C ASP A 121 -11.07 -7.75 12.34
N ALA A 122 -10.16 -8.65 11.95
CA ALA A 122 -9.40 -9.51 12.86
C ALA A 122 -8.19 -8.85 13.53
N PHE A 123 -7.84 -7.62 13.14
CA PHE A 123 -6.65 -6.91 13.63
C PHE A 123 -7.01 -5.69 14.48
N ASP A 124 -6.11 -5.32 15.38
CA ASP A 124 -6.18 -4.07 16.14
C ASP A 124 -5.32 -2.96 15.48
N GLN A 125 -4.24 -3.35 14.79
CA GLN A 125 -3.29 -2.46 14.15
C GLN A 125 -3.00 -2.87 12.70
N LEU A 126 -2.91 -1.86 11.84
CA LEU A 126 -2.37 -2.00 10.48
C LEU A 126 -1.08 -1.18 10.33
N VAL A 127 -0.05 -1.85 9.84
CA VAL A 127 1.20 -1.22 9.38
C VAL A 127 1.16 -1.15 7.86
N PHE A 128 1.30 0.03 7.29
CA PHE A 128 1.18 0.25 5.85
C PHE A 128 2.54 0.40 5.16
N ALA A 129 2.69 -0.32 4.05
CA ALA A 129 3.74 -0.17 3.06
C ALA A 129 3.14 -0.18 1.64
N GLY A 130 3.89 0.30 0.65
CA GLY A 130 3.50 0.26 -0.75
C GLY A 130 3.17 1.63 -1.34
N LEU A 131 2.38 1.67 -2.41
CA LEU A 131 2.27 2.85 -3.28
C LEU A 131 0.82 3.27 -3.57
N TYR A 132 0.53 4.54 -3.78
CA TYR A 132 1.30 5.73 -3.39
C TYR A 132 0.72 6.31 -2.10
N THR A 133 1.56 7.00 -1.31
CA THR A 133 1.19 7.57 0.01
C THR A 133 -0.09 8.39 -0.07
N ASP A 134 -0.18 9.28 -1.05
CA ASP A 134 -1.28 10.23 -1.27
C ASP A 134 -2.45 9.69 -2.09
N VAL A 135 -2.45 8.40 -2.40
CA VAL A 135 -3.51 7.75 -3.18
C VAL A 135 -4.05 6.56 -2.40
N CYS A 136 -3.60 5.34 -2.72
CA CYS A 136 -4.19 4.11 -2.20
C CYS A 136 -3.85 3.89 -0.72
N VAL A 137 -2.66 4.34 -0.28
CA VAL A 137 -2.23 4.24 1.12
C VAL A 137 -3.08 5.14 2.02
N ASP A 138 -3.14 6.45 1.77
CA ASP A 138 -4.03 7.36 2.53
C ASP A 138 -5.50 6.95 2.46
N SER A 139 -6.00 6.58 1.27
CA SER A 139 -7.40 6.15 1.11
C SER A 139 -7.75 4.99 2.04
N THR A 140 -6.89 3.97 2.07
CA THR A 140 -7.12 2.76 2.89
C THR A 140 -6.88 3.05 4.37
N ALA A 141 -5.79 3.75 4.71
CA ALA A 141 -5.44 4.10 6.10
C ALA A 141 -6.52 4.98 6.76
N ARG A 142 -7.11 5.91 6.02
CA ARG A 142 -8.19 6.78 6.50
C ARG A 142 -9.47 6.00 6.79
N THR A 143 -9.83 5.01 5.97
CA THR A 143 -10.97 4.13 6.26
C THR A 143 -10.67 3.21 7.45
N ALA A 144 -9.45 2.69 7.56
CA ALA A 144 -9.03 1.89 8.71
C ALA A 144 -9.15 2.67 10.03
N PHE A 145 -8.72 3.94 10.06
CA PHE A 145 -8.90 4.83 11.21
C PHE A 145 -10.39 4.99 11.58
N GLN A 146 -11.26 5.22 10.59
CA GLN A 146 -12.71 5.35 10.83
C GLN A 146 -13.34 4.06 11.36
N LYS A 147 -12.72 2.90 11.10
CA LYS A 147 -13.11 1.60 11.65
C LYS A 147 -12.52 1.33 13.05
N GLY A 148 -11.74 2.25 13.61
CA GLY A 148 -11.17 2.15 14.96
C GLY A 148 -9.82 1.44 15.04
N LEU A 149 -9.15 1.21 13.91
CA LEU A 149 -7.84 0.54 13.86
C LEU A 149 -6.70 1.52 14.17
N HIS A 150 -5.66 1.03 14.84
CA HIS A 150 -4.42 1.77 15.00
C HIS A 150 -3.61 1.75 13.70
N ILE A 151 -3.10 2.90 13.29
CA ILE A 151 -2.44 3.07 11.99
C ILE A 151 -0.97 3.39 12.19
N THR A 152 -0.10 2.60 11.57
CA THR A 152 1.32 2.91 11.38
C THR A 152 1.63 2.97 9.89
N VAL A 153 2.44 3.93 9.46
CA VAL A 153 2.91 4.05 8.07
C VAL A 153 4.43 4.03 8.08
N LEU A 154 5.02 3.12 7.30
CA LEU A 154 6.46 3.01 7.13
C LEU A 154 6.94 4.01 6.07
N ALA A 155 7.52 5.12 6.52
CA ALA A 155 7.92 6.25 5.69
C ALA A 155 8.96 5.87 4.62
N ASP A 156 9.82 4.89 4.90
CA ASP A 156 10.84 4.37 3.98
C ASP A 156 10.32 3.24 3.08
N CYS A 157 9.04 2.88 3.20
CA CYS A 157 8.38 1.84 2.40
C CYS A 157 7.20 2.38 1.58
N THR A 158 7.11 3.70 1.40
CA THR A 158 6.09 4.36 0.58
C THR A 158 6.62 5.66 -0.01
N THR A 159 5.98 6.14 -1.09
CA THR A 159 6.24 7.47 -1.64
C THR A 159 4.98 8.05 -2.27
N ALA A 160 4.88 9.38 -2.24
CA ALA A 160 3.75 10.12 -2.79
C ALA A 160 3.92 10.40 -4.30
N LEU A 161 2.79 10.61 -4.96
CA LEU A 161 2.69 10.76 -6.41
C LEU A 161 2.52 12.22 -6.88
N ARG A 162 2.00 13.09 -6.02
CA ARG A 162 1.63 14.48 -6.39
C ARG A 162 2.25 15.55 -5.52
N LEU A 163 2.44 15.26 -4.23
CA LEU A 163 2.99 16.19 -3.25
C LEU A 163 4.23 15.58 -2.61
N PRO A 164 5.10 16.38 -1.99
CA PRO A 164 6.22 15.85 -1.22
C PRO A 164 5.74 14.82 -0.19
N ASN A 165 6.39 13.66 -0.14
CA ASN A 165 5.97 12.53 0.70
C ASN A 165 5.78 12.94 2.17
N ASP A 166 6.73 13.68 2.72
CA ASP A 166 6.71 14.13 4.12
C ASP A 166 5.52 15.06 4.42
N THR A 167 5.05 15.81 3.43
CA THR A 167 3.83 16.65 3.58
C THR A 167 2.60 15.76 3.77
N ILE A 168 2.52 14.66 3.01
CA ILE A 168 1.40 13.73 3.09
C ILE A 168 1.46 12.93 4.39
N LEU A 169 2.64 12.40 4.75
CA LEU A 169 2.83 11.68 6.02
C LEU A 169 2.50 12.57 7.23
N GLY A 170 2.96 13.83 7.22
CA GLY A 170 2.62 14.81 8.25
C GLY A 170 1.12 15.11 8.32
N PHE A 171 0.45 15.18 7.16
CA PHE A 171 -1.00 15.32 7.10
C PHE A 171 -1.73 14.09 7.66
N MET A 172 -1.30 12.87 7.34
CA MET A 172 -1.90 11.64 7.88
C MET A 172 -1.75 11.59 9.41
N ALA A 173 -0.58 11.95 9.93
CA ALA A 173 -0.32 12.04 11.36
C ALA A 173 -1.21 13.10 12.04
N ALA A 174 -1.32 14.29 11.46
CA ALA A 174 -2.10 15.39 12.02
C ALA A 174 -3.62 15.18 11.94
N LEU A 175 -4.12 14.59 10.84
CA LEU A 175 -5.56 14.45 10.60
C LEU A 175 -6.17 13.31 11.42
N TYR A 176 -5.52 12.14 11.42
CA TYR A 176 -6.10 10.94 12.01
C TYR A 176 -5.11 10.13 12.87
N GLY A 177 -4.02 10.76 13.31
CA GLY A 177 -3.13 10.19 14.31
C GLY A 177 -2.31 9.01 13.81
N ALA A 178 -2.07 8.88 12.51
CA ALA A 178 -1.18 7.84 11.99
C ALA A 178 0.21 7.98 12.60
N ARG A 179 0.75 6.89 13.16
CA ARG A 179 2.15 6.86 13.57
C ARG A 179 3.03 6.73 12.32
N ILE A 180 3.94 7.67 12.15
CA ILE A 180 4.92 7.64 11.05
C ILE A 180 6.25 7.17 11.63
N THR A 181 6.83 6.12 11.04
CA THR A 181 8.06 5.48 11.52
C THR A 181 8.81 4.88 10.33
N THR A 182 10.00 4.31 10.56
CA THR A 182 10.73 3.53 9.56
C THR A 182 10.61 2.03 9.82
N LEU A 183 10.92 1.21 8.82
CA LEU A 183 10.96 -0.25 9.01
C LEU A 183 11.89 -0.67 10.15
N ALA A 184 13.06 -0.03 10.28
CA ALA A 184 14.04 -0.40 11.30
C ALA A 184 13.46 -0.24 12.73
N GLU A 185 12.77 0.87 12.99
CA GLU A 185 12.13 1.13 14.28
C GLU A 185 10.93 0.20 14.50
N GLU A 186 10.17 -0.11 13.45
CA GLU A 186 9.02 -1.01 13.56
C GLU A 186 9.43 -2.45 13.87
N GLU A 187 10.49 -2.93 13.24
CA GLU A 187 11.04 -4.26 13.51
C GLU A 187 11.44 -4.43 14.99
N GLU A 188 11.99 -3.39 15.61
CA GLU A 188 12.32 -3.43 17.03
C GLU A 188 11.08 -3.62 17.91
N LEU A 189 9.95 -3.02 17.53
CA LEU A 189 8.67 -3.18 18.23
C LEU A 189 8.07 -4.57 18.05
N TRP A 190 8.15 -5.13 16.83
CA TRP A 190 7.73 -6.51 16.58
C TRP A 190 8.54 -7.50 17.43
N ARG A 191 9.87 -7.35 17.49
CA ARG A 191 10.75 -8.16 18.34
C ARG A 191 10.43 -8.06 19.83
N ALA A 192 10.18 -6.85 20.32
CA ALA A 192 9.83 -6.63 21.72
C ALA A 192 8.48 -7.28 22.08
N SER A 193 7.55 -7.35 21.13
CA SER A 193 6.25 -8.00 21.33
C SER A 193 6.35 -9.54 21.33
N SER A 194 7.23 -10.12 20.51
CA SER A 194 7.45 -11.58 20.45
C SER A 194 8.11 -12.16 21.71
N THR A 195 8.93 -11.38 22.42
CA THR A 195 9.68 -11.86 23.60
C THR A 195 8.85 -11.95 24.89
N VAL A 196 7.66 -11.32 24.93
CA VAL A 196 6.78 -11.30 26.12
C VAL A 196 5.86 -12.54 26.19
N SER A 197 5.85 -13.40 25.18
CA SER A 197 4.95 -14.56 25.09
C SER A 197 5.57 -15.91 25.48
N ALA A 198 6.59 -15.93 26.35
CA ALA A 198 7.25 -17.15 26.84
C ALA A 198 6.97 -17.44 28.32
#